data_AF-A0A3V1RN20-F1
#
_entry.id   AF-A0A3V1RN20-F1
#
_cell.length_a   1.000
_cell.length_b   1.000
_cell.length_c   1.000
_cell.angle_alpha   90.00
_cell.angle_beta   90.00
_cell.angle_gamma   90.00
#
_symmetry.space_group_name_H-M   'P 1'
#
loop_
_entity.id
_entity.type
_entity.pdbx_description
1 polymer ?
#
loop_
_entity_poly.entity_id
_entity_poly.type
_entity_poly.pdbx_seq_one_letter_code
_entity_poly.pdbx_strand_id
1 'polypeptide(L)'
;MTGKKRSASSSRWLQEHFSDKYVQQAQKKGLRSRAWFKLDEIQQSDKLFKPGMTVVDLGAAPGGWSQYVVTQIGGKGRIIACDLLPMDPIVGVDFLQGDFRDELVMKALLERVGDSKVQVVMSDMAPNMSGTPAVDIPRAMYLVELALEMCRDVLAPGGSFVVKVFQGEGFDEYLREIRSLFTKVKIRKPDSSRARSREVYIVATGRK
;
A
#
# COMPACT_ATOMS: atom_id res chain seq x y z
N MET A 1 -28.26 -21.51 -17.97
CA MET A 1 -27.39 -20.45 -17.40
C MET A 1 -26.22 -20.22 -18.35
N THR A 2 -26.28 -19.18 -19.18
CA THR A 2 -25.22 -18.85 -20.13
C THR A 2 -24.02 -18.26 -19.40
N GLY A 3 -22.94 -19.03 -19.29
CA GLY A 3 -21.68 -18.55 -18.73
C GLY A 3 -21.15 -17.35 -19.53
N LYS A 4 -21.02 -16.18 -18.90
CA LYS A 4 -20.43 -14.99 -19.51
C LYS A 4 -19.05 -15.35 -20.09
N LYS A 5 -18.87 -15.21 -21.41
CA LYS A 5 -17.57 -15.37 -22.08
C LYS A 5 -16.60 -14.34 -21.49
N ARG A 6 -15.48 -14.83 -20.95
CA ARG A 6 -14.41 -14.01 -20.35
C ARG A 6 -13.68 -13.23 -21.45
N SER A 7 -13.29 -11.99 -21.16
CA SER A 7 -12.51 -11.15 -22.09
C SER A 7 -11.07 -11.68 -22.23
N ALA A 8 -10.42 -11.43 -23.36
CA ALA A 8 -9.04 -11.84 -23.59
C ALA A 8 -8.06 -11.27 -22.53
N SER A 9 -8.32 -10.06 -22.03
CA SER A 9 -7.55 -9.45 -20.93
C SER A 9 -7.70 -10.22 -19.61
N SER A 10 -8.91 -10.68 -19.29
CA SER A 10 -9.17 -11.48 -18.08
C SER A 10 -8.53 -12.87 -18.14
N SER A 11 -8.52 -13.50 -19.32
CA SER A 11 -7.88 -14.81 -19.53
C SER A 11 -6.35 -14.72 -19.40
N ARG A 12 -5.72 -13.67 -19.97
CA ARG A 12 -4.28 -13.44 -19.86
C ARG A 12 -3.84 -13.12 -18.43
N TRP A 13 -4.62 -12.32 -17.70
CA TRP A 13 -4.36 -12.02 -16.29
C TRP A 13 -4.42 -13.27 -15.40
N LEU A 14 -5.40 -14.16 -15.64
CA LEU A 14 -5.53 -15.42 -14.92
C LEU A 14 -4.35 -16.36 -15.21
N GLN A 15 -4.00 -16.56 -16.47
CA GLN A 15 -2.89 -17.44 -16.86
C GLN A 15 -1.57 -17.00 -16.20
N GLU A 16 -1.28 -15.70 -16.23
CA GLU A 16 -0.11 -15.16 -15.55
C GLU A 16 -0.21 -15.22 -14.03
N HIS A 17 -1.40 -15.10 -13.44
CA HIS A 17 -1.59 -15.24 -12.00
C HIS A 17 -1.21 -16.66 -11.56
N PHE A 18 -1.60 -17.68 -12.32
CA PHE A 18 -1.24 -19.08 -12.05
C PHE A 18 0.24 -19.39 -12.29
N SER A 19 0.88 -18.76 -13.28
CA SER A 19 2.30 -18.95 -13.56
C SER A 19 3.23 -18.07 -12.72
N ASP A 20 2.69 -17.16 -11.91
CA ASP A 20 3.52 -16.22 -11.17
C ASP A 20 4.20 -16.90 -9.97
N LYS A 21 5.53 -16.92 -9.98
CA LYS A 21 6.34 -17.54 -8.92
C LYS A 21 5.97 -17.01 -7.53
N TYR A 22 5.65 -15.72 -7.39
CA TYR A 22 5.34 -15.12 -6.10
C TYR A 22 3.92 -15.46 -5.63
N VAL A 23 2.97 -15.71 -6.55
CA VAL A 23 1.65 -16.24 -6.17
C VAL A 23 1.79 -17.65 -5.63
N GLN A 24 2.52 -18.51 -6.33
CA GLN A 24 2.76 -19.88 -5.89
C GLN A 24 3.54 -19.93 -4.56
N GLN A 25 4.54 -19.06 -4.39
CA GLN A 25 5.27 -18.94 -3.13
C GLN A 25 4.39 -18.42 -1.99
N ALA A 26 3.52 -17.43 -2.25
CA ALA A 26 2.57 -16.94 -1.25
C ALA A 26 1.65 -18.07 -0.77
N GLN A 27 1.07 -18.84 -1.70
CA GLN A 27 0.24 -20.00 -1.38
C GLN A 27 1.02 -21.05 -0.56
N LYS A 28 2.23 -21.43 -0.99
CA LYS A 28 3.08 -22.39 -0.26
C LYS A 28 3.43 -21.94 1.16
N LYS A 29 3.56 -20.63 1.38
CA LYS A 29 3.89 -20.02 2.69
C LYS A 29 2.66 -19.64 3.52
N GLY A 30 1.43 -19.87 3.02
CA GLY A 30 0.21 -19.42 3.70
C GLY A 30 0.09 -17.90 3.82
N LEU A 31 0.71 -17.16 2.90
CA LEU A 31 0.63 -15.70 2.86
C LEU A 31 -0.66 -15.27 2.18
N ARG A 32 -1.26 -14.18 2.68
CA ARG A 32 -2.54 -13.65 2.17
C ARG A 32 -2.45 -13.09 0.76
N SER A 33 -1.27 -12.63 0.37
CA SER A 33 -1.03 -12.10 -0.98
C SER A 33 0.47 -12.11 -1.29
N ARG A 34 0.78 -12.21 -2.59
CA ARG A 34 2.14 -11.97 -3.11
C ARG A 34 2.68 -10.56 -2.80
N ALA A 35 1.81 -9.60 -2.50
CA ALA A 35 2.21 -8.22 -2.20
C ALA A 35 3.10 -8.16 -0.94
N TRP A 36 3.01 -9.18 -0.08
CA TRP A 36 3.93 -9.41 1.05
C TRP A 36 5.40 -9.32 0.62
N PHE A 37 5.78 -9.95 -0.50
CA PHE A 37 7.17 -9.97 -0.97
C PHE A 37 7.68 -8.58 -1.38
N LYS A 38 6.80 -7.72 -1.89
CA LYS A 38 7.18 -6.35 -2.26
C LYS A 38 7.63 -5.57 -1.04
N LEU A 39 6.86 -5.68 0.04
CA LEU A 39 7.17 -4.97 1.27
C LEU A 39 8.38 -5.59 1.99
N ASP A 40 8.57 -6.90 1.88
CA ASP A 40 9.77 -7.57 2.36
C ASP A 40 11.05 -7.09 1.65
N GLU A 41 11.04 -7.03 0.33
CA GLU A 41 12.17 -6.52 -0.45
C GLU A 41 12.49 -5.04 -0.14
N ILE A 42 11.46 -4.21 0.04
CA ILE A 42 11.60 -2.81 0.46
C ILE A 42 12.20 -2.74 1.87
N GLN A 43 11.68 -3.51 2.82
CA GLN A 43 12.17 -3.52 4.19
C GLN A 43 13.62 -4.01 4.29
N GLN A 44 14.03 -4.99 3.49
CA GLN A 44 15.43 -5.44 3.41
C GLN A 44 16.36 -4.29 3.00
N SER A 45 15.91 -3.41 2.11
CA SER A 45 16.70 -2.30 1.55
C SER A 45 16.66 -1.02 2.37
N ASP A 46 15.51 -0.69 2.98
CA ASP A 46 15.23 0.62 3.54
C ASP A 46 14.93 0.61 5.05
N LYS A 47 14.71 -0.56 5.66
CA LYS A 47 14.59 -0.76 7.13
C LYS A 47 13.54 0.18 7.77
N LEU A 48 12.37 0.27 7.16
CA LEU A 48 11.25 1.13 7.56
C LEU A 48 10.63 0.71 8.89
N PHE A 49 10.42 -0.59 9.08
CA PHE A 49 9.68 -1.13 10.22
C PHE A 49 10.63 -1.60 11.32
N LYS A 50 10.28 -1.30 12.58
CA LYS A 50 11.00 -1.69 13.79
C LYS A 50 10.02 -2.13 14.88
N PRO A 51 10.47 -2.93 15.87
CA PRO A 51 9.64 -3.35 16.99
C PRO A 51 8.95 -2.18 17.72
N GLY A 52 7.67 -2.35 18.05
CA GLY A 52 6.87 -1.39 18.82
C GLY A 52 6.29 -0.20 18.02
N MET A 53 6.46 -0.16 16.69
CA MET A 53 5.92 0.92 15.88
C MET A 53 4.40 0.87 15.73
N THR A 54 3.79 2.05 15.59
CA THR A 54 2.43 2.26 15.08
C THR A 54 2.50 2.57 13.58
N VAL A 55 1.74 1.81 12.80
CA VAL A 55 1.73 1.89 11.32
C VAL A 55 0.31 2.12 10.81
N VAL A 56 0.15 2.95 9.78
CA VAL A 56 -1.11 3.08 9.02
C VAL A 56 -0.98 2.36 7.69
N ASP A 57 -1.94 1.48 7.35
CA ASP A 57 -1.99 0.70 6.11
C ASP A 57 -3.21 1.08 5.27
N LEU A 58 -3.01 1.77 4.14
CA LEU A 58 -4.09 2.22 3.26
C LEU A 58 -4.16 1.36 2.00
N GLY A 59 -5.35 0.80 1.71
CA GLY A 59 -5.51 -0.21 0.67
C GLY A 59 -5.01 -1.58 1.15
N ALA A 60 -5.37 -1.92 2.38
CA ALA A 60 -4.79 -3.05 3.10
C ALA A 60 -5.26 -4.43 2.58
N ALA A 61 -6.45 -4.56 2.00
CA ALA A 61 -7.04 -5.84 1.65
C ALA A 61 -6.23 -6.54 0.52
N PRO A 62 -5.98 -7.86 0.61
CA PRO A 62 -6.50 -8.84 1.58
C PRO A 62 -5.69 -8.94 2.90
N GLY A 63 -4.77 -8.00 3.16
CA GLY A 63 -3.96 -7.93 4.37
C GLY A 63 -2.51 -8.40 4.16
N GLY A 64 -2.00 -8.43 2.92
CA GLY A 64 -0.66 -8.93 2.63
C GLY A 64 0.46 -8.08 3.24
N TRP A 65 0.33 -6.75 3.17
CA TRP A 65 1.27 -5.81 3.78
C TRP A 65 1.15 -5.79 5.29
N SER A 66 -0.08 -5.66 5.81
CA SER A 66 -0.37 -5.84 7.24
C SER A 66 0.22 -7.14 7.82
N GLN A 67 0.03 -8.29 7.15
CA GLN A 67 0.58 -9.59 7.57
C GLN A 67 2.12 -9.57 7.61
N TYR A 68 2.78 -8.86 6.70
CA TYR A 68 4.23 -8.68 6.77
C TYR A 68 4.62 -7.82 7.96
N VAL A 69 4.02 -6.65 8.09
CA VAL A 69 4.46 -5.63 9.06
C VAL A 69 4.28 -6.11 10.50
N VAL A 70 3.23 -6.86 10.83
CA VAL A 70 3.07 -7.42 12.19
C VAL A 70 4.26 -8.28 12.61
N THR A 71 4.92 -8.98 11.67
CA THR A 71 6.14 -9.77 11.96
C THR A 71 7.35 -8.89 12.25
N GLN A 72 7.36 -7.65 11.78
CA GLN A 72 8.47 -6.70 11.94
C GLN A 72 8.31 -5.84 13.21
N ILE A 73 7.08 -5.43 13.53
CA ILE A 73 6.80 -4.55 14.68
C ILE A 73 6.55 -5.34 15.98
N GLY A 74 6.24 -6.63 15.89
CA GLY A 74 6.02 -7.50 17.05
C GLY A 74 4.80 -7.13 17.90
N GLY A 75 4.57 -7.87 19.00
CA GLY A 75 3.34 -7.78 19.79
C GLY A 75 3.12 -6.48 20.59
N LYS A 76 4.10 -5.56 20.60
CA LYS A 76 3.94 -4.22 21.19
C LYS A 76 3.58 -3.15 20.15
N GLY A 77 3.73 -3.46 18.87
CA GLY A 77 3.32 -2.58 17.78
C GLY A 77 1.84 -2.78 17.43
N ARG A 78 1.31 -1.85 16.64
CA ARG A 78 -0.05 -1.94 16.10
C ARG A 78 -0.10 -1.39 14.68
N ILE A 79 -1.05 -1.89 13.90
CA ILE A 79 -1.38 -1.40 12.57
C ILE A 79 -2.82 -0.89 12.60
N ILE A 80 -3.05 0.27 11.99
CA ILE A 80 -4.38 0.82 11.75
C ILE A 80 -4.58 0.75 10.24
N ALA A 81 -5.46 -0.13 9.80
CA ALA A 81 -5.62 -0.49 8.40
C ALA A 81 -6.97 -0.02 7.85
N CYS A 82 -6.99 0.41 6.59
CA CYS A 82 -8.22 0.75 5.88
C CYS A 82 -8.25 0.11 4.49
N ASP A 83 -9.42 -0.40 4.12
CA ASP A 83 -9.69 -0.82 2.75
C ASP A 83 -11.19 -0.76 2.46
N LEU A 84 -11.53 -0.59 1.18
CA LEU A 84 -12.90 -0.68 0.68
C LEU A 84 -13.46 -2.10 0.85
N LEU A 85 -12.60 -3.11 0.65
CA LEU A 85 -12.94 -4.52 0.71
C LEU A 85 -12.71 -5.09 2.12
N PRO A 86 -13.53 -6.04 2.58
CA PRO A 86 -13.27 -6.71 3.84
C PRO A 86 -12.01 -7.58 3.78
N MET A 87 -11.40 -7.84 4.92
CA MET A 87 -10.35 -8.84 5.07
C MET A 87 -10.46 -9.58 6.40
N ASP A 88 -9.96 -10.82 6.45
CA ASP A 88 -9.94 -11.60 7.68
C ASP A 88 -9.10 -10.88 8.77
N PRO A 89 -9.43 -10.99 10.05
CA PRO A 89 -8.68 -10.30 11.11
C PRO A 89 -7.23 -10.78 11.19
N ILE A 90 -6.32 -9.87 11.55
CA ILE A 90 -4.90 -10.15 11.84
C ILE A 90 -4.62 -9.61 13.24
N VAL A 91 -4.00 -10.41 14.10
CA VAL A 91 -3.60 -9.97 15.45
C VAL A 91 -2.63 -8.78 15.34
N GLY A 92 -2.93 -7.70 16.07
CA GLY A 92 -2.17 -6.46 16.01
C GLY A 92 -2.61 -5.49 14.91
N VAL A 93 -3.67 -5.80 14.17
CA VAL A 93 -4.28 -4.92 13.16
C VAL A 93 -5.68 -4.50 13.60
N ASP A 94 -5.90 -3.20 13.75
CA ASP A 94 -7.21 -2.58 13.85
C ASP A 94 -7.67 -2.19 12.44
N PHE A 95 -8.71 -2.84 11.94
CA PHE A 95 -9.16 -2.68 10.56
C PHE A 95 -10.47 -1.90 10.49
N LEU A 96 -10.48 -0.85 9.67
CA LEU A 96 -11.67 -0.12 9.26
C LEU A 96 -11.99 -0.42 7.79
N GLN A 97 -13.12 -1.08 7.56
CA GLN A 97 -13.67 -1.20 6.22
C GLN A 97 -14.35 0.11 5.82
N GLY A 98 -13.94 0.71 4.71
CA GLY A 98 -14.51 1.95 4.21
C GLY A 98 -13.79 2.47 2.97
N ASP A 99 -14.44 3.35 2.24
CA ASP A 99 -13.79 4.07 1.14
C ASP A 99 -12.93 5.20 1.72
N PHE A 100 -11.61 5.11 1.54
CA PHE A 100 -10.68 6.12 2.05
C PHE A 100 -10.89 7.52 1.44
N ARG A 101 -11.63 7.62 0.34
CA ARG A 101 -12.02 8.91 -0.27
C ARG A 101 -13.17 9.59 0.47
N ASP A 102 -13.85 8.88 1.36
CA ASP A 102 -14.95 9.42 2.18
C ASP A 102 -14.37 10.08 3.44
N GLU A 103 -14.73 11.34 3.65
CA GLU A 103 -14.31 12.14 4.82
C GLU A 103 -14.70 11.48 6.14
N LEU A 104 -15.84 10.77 6.20
CA LEU A 104 -16.26 10.07 7.41
C LEU A 104 -15.34 8.89 7.74
N VAL A 105 -14.85 8.19 6.71
CA VAL A 105 -13.90 7.09 6.86
C VAL A 105 -12.53 7.64 7.27
N MET A 106 -12.10 8.75 6.67
CA MET A 106 -10.87 9.45 7.08
C MET A 106 -10.94 9.86 8.55
N LYS A 107 -12.04 10.51 8.98
CA LYS A 107 -12.23 10.91 10.38
C LYS A 107 -12.19 9.70 11.32
N ALA A 108 -12.87 8.62 10.96
CA ALA A 108 -12.88 7.39 11.75
C ALA A 108 -11.50 6.71 11.83
N LEU A 109 -10.62 6.89 10.83
CA LEU A 109 -9.22 6.47 10.91
C LEU A 109 -8.40 7.36 11.81
N LEU A 110 -8.54 8.67 11.69
CA LEU A 110 -7.85 9.65 12.56
C LEU A 110 -8.21 9.41 14.03
N GLU A 111 -9.47 9.15 14.34
CA GLU A 111 -9.91 8.79 15.70
C GLU A 111 -9.24 7.50 16.21
N ARG A 112 -9.04 6.49 15.33
CA ARG A 112 -8.31 5.26 15.69
C ARG A 112 -6.82 5.50 15.90
N VAL A 113 -6.22 6.39 15.11
CA VAL A 113 -4.82 6.83 15.33
C VAL A 113 -4.70 7.49 16.70
N GLY A 114 -5.64 8.39 17.03
CA GLY A 114 -5.64 9.15 18.28
C GLY A 114 -4.36 9.97 18.43
N ASP A 115 -3.92 10.17 19.67
CA ASP A 115 -2.69 10.94 19.97
C ASP A 115 -1.40 10.13 19.75
N SER A 116 -1.51 8.90 19.24
CA SER A 116 -0.35 8.04 19.03
C SER A 116 0.50 8.58 17.89
N LYS A 117 1.82 8.69 18.12
CA LYS A 117 2.77 9.00 17.06
C LYS A 117 2.75 7.85 16.04
N VAL A 118 2.38 8.13 14.79
CA VAL A 118 2.53 7.17 13.68
C VAL A 118 3.97 7.22 13.18
N GLN A 119 4.64 6.07 13.11
CA GLN A 119 6.02 6.00 12.61
C GLN A 119 6.10 5.70 11.11
N VAL A 120 5.11 4.97 10.58
CA VAL A 120 5.05 4.66 9.16
C VAL A 120 3.62 4.79 8.65
N VAL A 121 3.43 5.52 7.56
CA VAL A 121 2.23 5.40 6.72
C VAL A 121 2.62 4.60 5.48
N MET A 122 1.81 3.63 5.11
CA MET A 122 2.00 2.85 3.90
C MET A 122 0.72 2.79 3.07
N SER A 123 0.85 2.80 1.74
CA SER A 123 -0.28 2.65 0.85
C SER A 123 0.01 1.76 -0.36
N ASP A 124 -0.82 0.73 -0.53
CA ASP A 124 -0.90 -0.07 -1.75
C ASP A 124 -2.27 0.12 -2.45
N MET A 125 -2.89 1.29 -2.26
CA MET A 125 -4.14 1.62 -2.95
C MET A 125 -3.96 1.63 -4.48
N ALA A 126 -4.99 1.18 -5.18
CA ALA A 126 -5.08 1.30 -6.63
C ALA A 126 -6.55 1.43 -7.02
N PRO A 127 -6.88 2.23 -8.05
CA PRO A 127 -8.25 2.28 -8.54
C PRO A 127 -8.61 0.98 -9.26
N ASN A 128 -9.90 0.76 -9.46
CA ASN A 128 -10.37 -0.23 -10.43
C ASN A 128 -9.88 0.20 -11.83
N MET A 129 -8.91 -0.56 -12.36
CA MET A 129 -8.28 -0.27 -13.64
C MET A 129 -9.26 -0.52 -14.79
N SER A 130 -9.54 0.52 -15.55
CA SER A 130 -10.34 0.45 -16.78
C SER A 130 -9.53 -0.10 -17.96
N GLY A 131 -8.19 -0.06 -17.87
CA GLY A 131 -7.27 -0.35 -18.96
C GLY A 131 -6.97 0.85 -19.84
N THR A 132 -7.56 2.01 -19.55
CA THR A 132 -7.34 3.27 -20.28
C THR A 132 -6.46 4.21 -19.44
N PRO A 133 -5.18 4.43 -19.80
CA PRO A 133 -4.27 5.23 -18.99
C PRO A 133 -4.77 6.65 -18.68
N ALA A 134 -5.44 7.31 -19.63
CA ALA A 134 -5.99 8.65 -19.45
C ALA A 134 -7.06 8.73 -18.34
N VAL A 135 -7.66 7.60 -17.96
CA VAL A 135 -8.63 7.50 -16.85
C VAL A 135 -7.97 6.92 -15.60
N ASP A 136 -7.13 5.90 -15.76
CA ASP A 136 -6.55 5.16 -14.66
C ASP A 136 -5.46 5.95 -13.93
N ILE A 137 -4.63 6.71 -14.64
CA ILE A 137 -3.53 7.49 -14.03
C ILE A 137 -4.06 8.61 -13.13
N PRO A 138 -4.99 9.49 -13.55
CA PRO A 138 -5.52 10.52 -12.64
C PRO A 138 -6.20 9.94 -11.41
N ARG A 139 -6.94 8.82 -11.56
CA ARG A 139 -7.57 8.14 -10.42
C ARG A 139 -6.56 7.55 -9.44
N ALA A 140 -5.45 7.01 -9.95
CA ALA A 140 -4.37 6.51 -9.10
C ALA A 140 -3.64 7.66 -8.41
N MET A 141 -3.42 8.79 -9.10
CA MET A 141 -2.80 9.97 -8.52
C MET A 141 -3.61 10.53 -7.35
N TYR A 142 -4.93 10.67 -7.52
CA TYR A 142 -5.81 11.11 -6.43
C TYR A 142 -5.68 10.26 -5.16
N LEU A 143 -5.58 8.94 -5.28
CA LEU A 143 -5.43 8.04 -4.12
C LEU A 143 -4.10 8.25 -3.39
N VAL A 144 -3.00 8.49 -4.12
CA VAL A 144 -1.68 8.70 -3.49
C VAL A 144 -1.55 10.12 -2.91
N GLU A 145 -2.26 11.10 -3.45
CA GLU A 145 -2.41 12.44 -2.89
C GLU A 145 -3.12 12.39 -1.53
N LEU A 146 -4.25 11.66 -1.43
CA LEU A 146 -4.92 11.42 -0.15
C LEU A 146 -4.03 10.69 0.85
N ALA A 147 -3.22 9.72 0.40
CA ALA A 147 -2.26 9.04 1.27
C ALA A 147 -1.17 10.00 1.80
N LEU A 148 -0.75 10.98 0.99
CA LEU A 148 0.21 12.00 1.40
C LEU A 148 -0.41 13.01 2.36
N GLU A 149 -1.68 13.37 2.18
CA GLU A 149 -2.45 14.18 3.11
C GLU A 149 -2.55 13.50 4.49
N MET A 150 -2.92 12.22 4.52
CA MET A 150 -2.88 11.43 5.76
C MET A 150 -1.49 11.44 6.40
N CYS A 151 -0.42 11.37 5.60
CA CYS A 151 0.93 11.55 6.14
C CYS A 151 1.04 12.89 6.86
N ARG A 152 0.69 14.01 6.22
CA ARG A 152 0.75 15.35 6.82
C ARG A 152 0.07 15.41 8.17
N ASP A 153 -1.08 14.75 8.32
CA ASP A 153 -1.86 14.82 9.55
C ASP A 153 -1.30 13.97 10.69
N VAL A 154 -0.87 12.73 10.40
CA VAL A 154 -0.56 11.76 11.48
C VAL A 154 0.90 11.37 11.62
N LEU A 155 1.70 11.50 10.56
CA LEU A 155 3.06 10.96 10.56
C LEU A 155 3.96 11.81 11.45
N ALA A 156 4.58 11.19 12.44
CA ALA A 156 5.46 11.88 13.39
C ALA A 156 6.73 12.42 12.71
N PRO A 157 7.38 13.46 13.27
CA PRO A 157 8.72 13.88 12.85
C PRO A 157 9.69 12.71 12.85
N GLY A 158 10.51 12.60 11.80
CA GLY A 158 11.40 11.46 11.59
C GLY A 158 10.71 10.19 11.03
N GLY A 159 9.39 10.19 10.89
CA GLY A 159 8.60 9.07 10.35
C GLY A 159 8.89 8.77 8.87
N SER A 160 8.36 7.64 8.40
CA SER A 160 8.54 7.17 7.02
C SER A 160 7.21 7.00 6.29
N PHE A 161 7.26 7.13 4.97
CA PHE A 161 6.14 6.94 4.06
C PHE A 161 6.56 6.00 2.93
N VAL A 162 5.73 5.00 2.63
CA VAL A 162 5.91 4.13 1.47
C VAL A 162 4.62 4.01 0.69
N VAL A 163 4.64 4.36 -0.59
CA VAL A 163 3.44 4.41 -1.41
C VAL A 163 3.66 3.81 -2.77
N LYS A 164 2.71 2.98 -3.21
CA LYS A 164 2.59 2.52 -4.58
C LYS A 164 2.16 3.67 -5.47
N VAL A 165 2.89 3.91 -6.56
CA VAL A 165 2.52 4.90 -7.58
C VAL A 165 2.66 4.30 -8.96
N PHE A 166 1.77 4.66 -9.88
CA PHE A 166 1.90 4.35 -11.29
C PHE A 166 2.54 5.53 -12.02
N GLN A 167 3.66 5.32 -12.70
CA GLN A 167 4.31 6.40 -13.44
C GLN A 167 3.40 6.92 -14.56
N GLY A 168 3.19 8.23 -14.60
CA GLY A 168 2.35 8.92 -15.56
C GLY A 168 2.26 10.42 -15.26
N GLU A 169 1.25 11.07 -15.80
CA GLU A 169 0.92 12.47 -15.49
C GLU A 169 0.76 12.68 -13.97
N GLY A 170 1.27 13.80 -13.45
CA GLY A 170 1.28 14.12 -12.02
C GLY A 170 2.43 13.51 -11.21
N PHE A 171 3.10 12.47 -11.70
CA PHE A 171 4.14 11.76 -10.93
C PHE A 171 5.30 12.66 -10.48
N ASP A 172 5.84 13.50 -11.37
CA ASP A 172 7.00 14.34 -11.05
C ASP A 172 6.66 15.49 -10.10
N GLU A 173 5.43 16.00 -10.15
CA GLU A 173 4.93 16.97 -9.20
C GLU A 173 4.75 16.35 -7.81
N TYR A 174 4.09 15.20 -7.75
CA TYR A 174 3.94 14.43 -6.52
C TYR A 174 5.29 14.05 -5.89
N LEU A 175 6.27 13.63 -6.69
CA LEU A 175 7.61 13.31 -6.21
C LEU A 175 8.35 14.55 -5.67
N ARG A 176 8.20 15.71 -6.32
CA ARG A 176 8.76 16.98 -5.82
C ARG A 176 8.15 17.35 -4.47
N GLU A 177 6.84 17.17 -4.33
CA GLU A 177 6.15 17.43 -3.07
C GLU A 177 6.66 16.52 -1.95
N ILE A 178 6.77 15.21 -2.17
CA ILE A 178 7.35 14.28 -1.18
C ILE A 178 8.79 14.69 -0.82
N ARG A 179 9.62 15.07 -1.79
CA ARG A 179 10.99 15.54 -1.50
C ARG A 179 11.04 16.82 -0.67
N SER A 180 10.00 17.65 -0.74
CA SER A 180 9.89 18.82 0.12
C SER A 180 9.62 18.43 1.59
N LEU A 181 8.88 17.35 1.83
CA LEU A 181 8.45 16.91 3.16
C LEU A 181 9.40 15.94 3.88
N PHE A 182 10.28 15.25 3.15
CA PHE A 182 11.16 14.21 3.70
C PHE A 182 12.63 14.49 3.46
N THR A 183 13.47 14.03 4.38
CA THR A 183 14.94 14.17 4.29
C THR A 183 15.54 13.26 3.20
N LYS A 184 14.94 12.08 2.96
CA LYS A 184 15.40 11.13 1.96
C LYS A 184 14.23 10.52 1.21
N VAL A 185 14.33 10.47 -0.12
CA VAL A 185 13.31 9.88 -1.00
C VAL A 185 13.98 8.99 -2.03
N LYS A 186 13.50 7.75 -2.16
CA LYS A 186 13.96 6.77 -3.14
C LYS A 186 12.79 6.20 -3.91
N ILE A 187 13.03 5.85 -5.17
CA ILE A 187 12.09 5.07 -5.98
C ILE A 187 12.57 3.62 -5.98
N ARG A 188 11.69 2.68 -5.66
CA ARG A 188 11.94 1.25 -5.63
C ARG A 188 11.05 0.53 -6.64
N LYS A 189 11.64 -0.43 -7.35
CA LYS A 189 10.92 -1.38 -8.21
C LYS A 189 11.25 -2.79 -7.69
N PRO A 190 10.45 -3.34 -6.77
CA PRO A 190 10.64 -4.70 -6.25
C PRO A 190 10.61 -5.72 -7.39
N ASP A 191 11.43 -6.77 -7.30
CA ASP A 191 11.46 -7.90 -8.24
C ASP A 191 10.12 -8.66 -8.24
N SER A 192 9.40 -8.61 -7.12
CA SER A 192 8.04 -9.12 -6.99
C SER A 192 6.96 -8.26 -7.65
N SER A 193 7.29 -7.05 -8.13
CA SER A 193 6.44 -6.29 -9.04
C SER A 193 6.61 -6.81 -10.47
N ARG A 194 5.49 -7.01 -11.18
CA ARG A 194 5.52 -7.49 -12.57
C ARG A 194 6.26 -6.49 -13.46
N ALA A 195 7.19 -6.97 -14.28
CA ALA A 195 8.04 -6.12 -15.13
C ALA A 195 7.23 -5.18 -16.06
N ARG A 196 6.11 -5.65 -16.61
CA ARG A 196 5.22 -4.82 -17.46
C ARG A 196 4.42 -3.76 -16.70
N SER A 197 4.35 -3.86 -15.38
CA SER A 197 3.60 -2.91 -14.57
C SER A 197 4.37 -1.61 -14.48
N ARG A 198 3.71 -0.48 -14.70
CA ARG A 198 4.25 0.88 -14.47
C ARG A 198 4.30 1.27 -12.99
N GLU A 199 3.93 0.32 -12.13
CA GLU A 199 4.00 0.44 -10.67
C GLU A 199 5.43 0.59 -10.19
N VAL A 200 5.69 1.61 -9.39
CA VAL A 200 6.90 1.79 -8.58
C VAL A 200 6.47 2.14 -7.16
N TYR A 201 7.41 2.07 -6.23
CA TYR A 201 7.19 2.46 -4.84
C TYR A 201 8.05 3.66 -4.51
N ILE A 202 7.44 4.74 -4.04
CA ILE A 202 8.19 5.85 -3.45
C ILE A 202 8.39 5.52 -1.97
N VAL A 203 9.64 5.48 -1.54
CA VAL A 203 10.04 5.26 -0.15
C VAL A 203 10.68 6.54 0.35
N ALA A 204 10.01 7.21 1.28
CA ALA A 204 10.43 8.47 1.88
C ALA A 204 10.67 8.27 3.37
N THR A 205 11.81 8.73 3.89
CA THR A 205 12.18 8.57 5.30
C THR A 205 12.60 9.89 5.90
N GLY A 206 12.38 10.01 7.22
CA GLY A 206 12.73 11.20 7.98
C GLY A 206 11.88 12.38 7.57
N ARG A 207 10.57 12.32 7.89
CA ARG A 207 9.67 13.48 7.80
C ARG A 207 10.30 14.68 8.53
N LYS A 208 10.39 15.82 7.84
CA LYS A 208 10.94 17.08 8.36
C LYS A 208 10.05 17.70 9.42
#